data_AF-A0A0G4MUP4-F1
#
_entry.id   AF-A0A0G4MUP4-F1
#
_cell.length_a   1.000
_cell.length_b   1.000
_cell.length_c   1.000
_cell.angle_alpha   90.00
_cell.angle_beta   90.00
_cell.angle_gamma   90.00
#
_symmetry.space_group_name_H-M   'P 1'
#
loop_
_entity.id
_entity.type
_entity.pdbx_description
1 polymer ?
#
loop_
_entity_poly.entity_id
_entity_poly.type
_entity_poly.pdbx_seq_one_letter_code
_entity_poly.pdbx_strand_id
1 'polypeptide(L)' 'TGKTYILETLSKKLNVPFTIADCNAFTQAGYIGQDVETCIERLLVEANYDIKAAENGIVVLDEFDKL' A
#
# COMPACT_ATOMS: atom_id res chain seq x y z
N THR A 1 3.40 -14.84 2.99
CA THR A 1 3.34 -15.42 1.62
C THR A 1 1.90 -15.69 1.13
N GLY A 2 1.01 -16.36 1.86
CA GLY A 2 -0.38 -16.57 1.39
C GLY A 2 -1.32 -15.37 1.48
N LYS A 3 -1.16 -14.53 2.51
CA LYS A 3 -2.02 -13.35 2.76
C LYS A 3 -1.92 -12.31 1.65
N THR A 4 -0.69 -11.97 1.24
CA THR A 4 -0.39 -11.02 0.18
C THR A 4 -1.06 -11.41 -1.14
N TYR A 5 -0.96 -12.68 -1.52
CA TYR A 5 -1.57 -13.20 -2.74
C TYR A 5 -3.11 -13.14 -2.71
N ILE A 6 -3.73 -13.41 -1.55
CA ILE A 6 -5.18 -13.29 -1.39
C ILE A 6 -5.63 -11.83 -1.58
N LEU A 7 -4.91 -10.88 -0.99
CA LEU A 7 -5.23 -9.46 -1.09
C LEU A 7 -5.02 -8.92 -2.51
N GLU A 8 -3.94 -9.33 -3.19
CA GLU A 8 -3.69 -8.98 -4.59
C GLU A 8 -4.74 -9.60 -5.53
N THR A 9 -5.20 -10.82 -5.24
CA THR A 9 -6.27 -11.46 -6.02
C THR A 9 -7.60 -10.74 -5.80
N LEU A 10 -7.89 -10.34 -4.56
CA LEU A 10 -9.10 -9.60 -4.20
C LEU A 10 -9.15 -8.23 -4.88
N SER A 11 -8.05 -7.48 -4.87
CA SER A 11 -7.99 -6.16 -5.51
C SER A 11 -8.26 -6.25 -7.01
N LYS A 12 -7.70 -7.26 -7.70
CA LYS A 12 -7.99 -7.55 -9.11
C LYS A 12 -9.46 -7.90 -9.36
N LYS A 13 -10.09 -8.63 -8.43
CA LYS A 13 -11.54 -8.95 -8.52
C LYS A 13 -12.43 -7.74 -8.31
N LEU A 14 -12.02 -6.83 -7.42
CA LEU A 14 -12.73 -5.57 -7.13
C LEU A 14 -12.39 -4.45 -8.13
N ASN A 15 -11.36 -4.65 -8.96
CA ASN A 15 -10.85 -3.68 -9.92
C ASN A 15 -10.48 -2.33 -9.27
N VAL A 16 -9.76 -2.40 -8.15
CA VAL A 16 -9.27 -1.24 -7.40
C VAL A 16 -7.74 -1.21 -7.37
N PRO A 17 -7.12 -0.01 -7.31
CA PRO A 17 -5.68 0.13 -7.16
C PRO A 17 -5.16 -0.61 -5.92
N PHE A 18 -3.94 -1.13 -5.99
CA PHE A 18 -3.38 -1.97 -4.93
C PHE A 18 -1.88 -1.71 -4.73
N THR A 19 -1.44 -1.57 -3.49
CA THR A 19 -0.01 -1.45 -3.15
C THR A 19 0.29 -2.12 -1.81
N ILE A 20 1.57 -2.46 -1.61
CA ILE A 20 2.08 -3.07 -0.37
C ILE A 20 3.20 -2.19 0.19
N ALA A 21 3.17 -2.00 1.50
CA ALA A 21 4.13 -1.24 2.29
C ALA A 21 4.75 -2.14 3.37
N ASP A 22 6.06 -2.05 3.57
CA ASP A 22 6.75 -2.72 4.68
C ASP A 22 6.78 -1.78 5.89
N CYS A 23 6.24 -2.24 7.02
CA CYS A 23 6.12 -1.43 8.22
C CYS A 23 7.46 -1.12 8.92
N ASN A 24 8.51 -1.92 8.71
CA ASN A 24 9.81 -1.64 9.34
C ASN A 24 10.40 -0.31 8.89
N ALA A 25 10.05 0.13 7.68
CA ALA A 25 10.52 1.39 7.12
C ALA A 25 10.00 2.60 7.92
N PHE A 26 8.86 2.47 8.61
CA PHE A 26 8.27 3.55 9.42
C PHE A 26 8.97 3.79 10.77
N THR A 27 9.73 2.83 11.32
CA THR A 27 10.23 2.88 12.72
C THR A 27 11.63 3.42 12.91
N GLN A 28 12.41 3.60 11.83
CA GLN A 28 13.73 4.24 11.97
C GLN A 28 13.53 5.72 12.29
N ALA A 29 13.69 6.06 13.58
CA ALA A 29 13.62 7.40 14.14
C ALA A 29 14.45 8.39 13.31
N GLY A 30 13.77 9.08 12.37
CA GLY A 30 14.39 10.01 11.43
C GLY A 30 13.67 10.18 10.08
N TYR A 31 12.91 9.18 9.61
CA TYR A 31 12.36 9.14 8.24
C TYR A 31 10.85 8.85 8.13
N ILE A 32 10.10 9.08 9.21
CA ILE A 32 8.69 8.67 9.39
C ILE A 32 7.74 9.12 8.24
N GLY A 33 8.09 10.15 7.47
CA GLY A 33 7.27 10.66 6.37
C GLY A 33 7.54 10.06 4.98
N GLN A 34 8.76 9.59 4.70
CA GLN A 34 9.14 9.23 3.33
C GLN A 34 8.39 7.97 2.87
N ASP A 35 8.17 7.00 3.75
CA ASP A 35 7.53 5.74 3.38
C ASP A 35 6.00 5.84 3.30
N VAL A 36 5.34 6.69 4.10
CA VAL A 36 3.87 6.81 4.06
C VAL A 36 3.45 7.51 2.76
N GLU A 37 4.10 8.62 2.44
CA GLU A 37 3.87 9.36 1.19
C GLU A 37 4.19 8.50 -0.03
N THR A 38 5.31 7.75 -0.01
CA THR A 38 5.68 6.83 -1.09
C THR A 38 4.63 5.75 -1.32
N CYS A 39 3.96 5.26 -0.28
CA CYS A 39 2.92 4.24 -0.43
C CYS A 39 1.68 4.80 -1.14
N ILE A 40 1.26 6.01 -0.77
CA ILE A 40 0.15 6.69 -1.42
C ILE A 40 0.51 7.09 -2.86
N GLU A 41 1.74 7.54 -3.09
CA GLU A 41 2.25 7.84 -4.44
C GLU A 41 2.21 6.59 -5.33
N ARG A 42 2.66 5.43 -4.83
CA ARG A 42 2.55 4.16 -5.56
C ARG A 42 1.10 3.78 -5.85
N LEU A 43 0.20 3.93 -4.87
CA LEU A 43 -1.22 3.66 -5.09
C LEU A 43 -1.81 4.56 -6.18
N LEU A 44 -1.40 5.83 -6.21
CA LEU A 44 -1.83 6.79 -7.22
C LEU A 44 -1.27 6.43 -8.61
N VAL A 45 -0.03 5.95 -8.70
CA VAL A 45 0.54 5.42 -9.95
C VAL A 45 -0.26 4.22 -10.44
N GLU A 46 -0.60 3.26 -9.56
CA GLU A 46 -1.44 2.10 -9.89
C GLU A 46 -2.87 2.51 -10.28
N ALA A 47 -3.35 3.63 -9.74
CA ALA A 47 -4.61 4.25 -10.13
C ALA A 47 -4.53 5.02 -11.47
N ASN A 48 -3.41 4.99 -12.19
CA ASN A 48 -3.14 5.82 -13.37
C ASN A 48 -3.37 7.31 -13.11
N TYR A 49 -2.97 7.78 -11.92
CA TYR A 49 -3.19 9.15 -11.42
C TYR A 49 -4.66 9.57 -11.27
N ASP A 50 -5.61 8.63 -11.27
CA ASP A 50 -7.00 8.90 -10.91
C ASP A 50 -7.16 8.95 -9.39
N ILE A 51 -7.39 10.16 -8.87
CA ILE A 51 -7.59 10.42 -7.44
C ILE A 51 -8.80 9.65 -6.90
N LYS A 52 -9.93 9.61 -7.62
CA LYS A 52 -11.14 8.92 -7.15
C LYS A 52 -10.94 7.41 -7.11
N ALA A 53 -10.19 6.86 -8.06
CA ALA A 53 -9.83 5.45 -8.02
C ALA A 53 -8.88 5.15 -6.85
N ALA A 54 -7.87 6.01 -6.62
CA ALA A 54 -6.94 5.86 -5.51
C ALA A 54 -7.61 5.95 -4.13
N GLU A 55 -8.61 6.83 -3.96
CA GLU A 55 -9.44 6.93 -2.74
C GLU A 55 -10.16 5.62 -2.38
N ASN A 56 -10.44 4.78 -3.38
CA ASN A 56 -11.05 3.46 -3.21
C ASN A 56 -10.03 2.31 -3.27
N GLY A 57 -8.73 2.62 -3.32
CA GLY A 57 -7.64 1.66 -3.42
C GLY A 57 -7.32 0.96 -2.10
N ILE A 58 -6.50 -0.09 -2.19
CA ILE A 58 -6.08 -0.92 -1.07
C ILE A 58 -4.58 -0.73 -0.83
N VAL A 59 -4.22 -0.33 0.38
CA VAL A 59 -2.83 -0.33 0.87
C VAL A 59 -2.69 -1.43 1.90
N VAL A 60 -1.77 -2.36 1.67
CA VAL A 60 -1.45 -3.43 2.62
C VAL A 60 -0.20 -3.04 3.39
N LEU A 61 -0.32 -2.96 4.71
CA LEU A 61 0.81 -2.80 5.61
C LEU A 61 1.28 -4.19 6.05
N ASP A 62 2.46 -4.61 5.61
CA ASP A 62 3.09 -5.87 6.00
C ASP A 62 4.07 -5.66 7.16
N GLU A 63 4.34 -6.70 7.94
CA GLU A 63 5.26 -6.67 9.09
C GLU A 63 4.90 -5.67 10.22
N PHE A 64 3.61 -5.32 10.35
CA PHE A 64 3.13 -4.44 11.41
C PHE A 64 3.39 -4.98 12.82
N ASP A 65 3.56 -6.29 12.98
CA ASP A 65 3.85 -6.91 14.28
C ASP A 65 5.24 -6.57 14.84
N LYS A 66 6.11 -5.93 14.04
CA LYS A 66 7.46 -5.49 14.43
C LYS A 66 7.55 -4.01 14.82
N LEU A 67 6.44 -3.27 14.73
CA LEU A 67 6.29 -1.87 15.16
C LEU A 67 6.13 -1.74 16.68
#